data_AF-A0A166MCF2-F1
#
_entry.id   AF-A0A166MCF2-F1
#
_cell.length_a   1.000
_cell.length_b   1.000
_cell.length_c   1.000
_cell.angle_alpha   90.00
_cell.angle_beta   90.00
_cell.angle_gamma   90.00
#
_symmetry.space_group_name_H-M   'P 1'
#
loop_
_entity.id
_entity.type
_entity.pdbx_description
1 polymer ?
#
loop_
_entity_poly.entity_id
_entity_poly.type
_entity_poly.pdbx_seq_one_letter_code
_entity_poly.pdbx_strand_id
1 'polypeptide(L)'
;TGKRDFLRSLEKKYQARWQEERVFEIDAPPRPSDPFVTADEVRENEPKWMGTTPYPYMNGSLHVGHAFTISKIEFNTGYQRMLGKRAL
;
A
#
# COMPACT_ATOMS: atom_id res chain seq x y z
N THR A 1 24.99 14.04 -13.70
CA THR A 1 24.79 13.23 -12.48
C THR A 1 23.92 13.93 -11.44
N GLY A 2 24.06 15.24 -11.20
CA GLY A 2 23.31 15.97 -10.16
C GLY A 2 21.78 15.81 -10.13
N LYS A 3 21.08 15.76 -11.29
CA LYS A 3 19.62 15.53 -11.32
C LYS A 3 19.20 14.17 -10.71
N ARG A 4 19.94 13.10 -11.04
CA ARG A 4 19.68 11.75 -10.52
C ARG A 4 19.92 11.72 -9.01
N ASP A 5 21.03 12.30 -8.57
CA ASP A 5 21.42 12.27 -7.15
C ASP A 5 20.46 13.10 -6.30
N PHE A 6 19.92 14.19 -6.86
CA PHE A 6 18.82 14.96 -6.26
C PHE A 6 17.54 14.12 -6.13
N LEU A 7 17.12 13.36 -7.15
CA LEU A 7 15.94 12.49 -7.03
C LEU A 7 16.16 11.40 -5.96
N ARG A 8 17.36 10.78 -5.92
CA ARG A 8 17.69 9.78 -4.89
C ARG A 8 17.70 10.34 -3.47
N SER A 9 18.05 11.62 -3.29
CA SER A 9 17.98 12.24 -1.96
C SER A 9 16.54 12.48 -1.52
N LEU A 10 15.66 12.86 -2.46
CA LEU A 10 14.21 12.98 -2.21
C LEU A 10 13.58 11.62 -1.90
N GLU A 11 13.91 10.56 -2.64
CA GLU A 11 13.43 9.19 -2.40
C GLU A 11 13.72 8.76 -0.95
N LYS A 12 14.97 8.91 -0.51
CA LYS A 12 15.38 8.56 0.87
C LYS A 12 14.65 9.39 1.93
N LYS A 13 14.50 10.69 1.68
CA LYS A 13 13.78 11.60 2.60
C LYS A 13 12.34 11.15 2.82
N TYR A 14 11.61 10.83 1.74
CA TYR A 14 10.21 10.45 1.86
C TYR A 14 10.04 9.01 2.35
N GLN A 15 10.91 8.08 1.97
CA GLN A 15 10.91 6.71 2.52
C GLN A 15 11.06 6.72 4.05
N ALA A 16 12.01 7.50 4.57
CA ALA A 16 12.21 7.65 6.02
C ALA A 16 10.96 8.23 6.71
N ARG A 17 10.39 9.30 6.15
CA ARG A 17 9.17 9.91 6.67
C ARG A 17 7.99 8.94 6.67
N TRP A 18 7.77 8.20 5.57
CA TRP A 18 6.67 7.24 5.47
C TRP A 18 6.79 6.11 6.49
N GLN A 19 8.02 5.67 6.77
CA GLN A 19 8.29 4.65 7.78
C GLN A 19 8.04 5.17 9.20
N GLU A 20 8.48 6.39 9.51
CA GLU A 20 8.24 7.06 10.80
C GLU A 20 6.75 7.28 11.06
N GLU A 21 6.03 7.79 10.06
CA GLU A 21 4.59 8.08 10.14
C GLU A 21 3.71 6.83 9.96
N ARG A 22 4.29 5.68 9.59
CA ARG A 22 3.60 4.38 9.37
C ARG A 22 2.39 4.49 8.42
N VAL A 23 2.47 5.36 7.40
CA VAL A 23 1.33 5.74 6.52
C VAL A 23 0.74 4.61 5.67
N PHE A 24 1.44 3.48 5.56
CA PHE A 24 1.02 2.30 4.81
C PHE A 24 0.55 1.15 5.71
N GLU A 25 0.53 1.34 7.03
CA GLU A 25 -0.04 0.38 7.96
C GLU A 25 -1.54 0.66 8.12
N ILE A 26 -2.37 -0.32 7.76
CA ILE A 26 -3.83 -0.18 7.73
C ILE A 26 -4.44 -1.23 8.64
N ASP A 27 -5.04 -0.78 9.74
CA ASP A 27 -5.83 -1.64 10.61
C ASP A 27 -7.19 -1.96 9.99
N ALA A 28 -7.78 -3.09 10.39
CA ALA A 28 -9.18 -3.37 10.08
C ALA A 28 -10.09 -2.36 10.82
N PRO A 29 -11.27 -2.03 10.27
CA PRO A 29 -12.28 -1.25 10.99
C PRO A 29 -12.55 -1.90 12.36
N PRO A 30 -12.70 -1.11 13.44
CA PRO A 30 -13.08 -1.67 14.73
C PRO A 30 -14.44 -2.35 14.62
N ARG A 31 -14.67 -3.35 15.48
CA ARG A 31 -15.98 -3.99 15.55
C ARG A 31 -17.04 -2.92 15.87
N PRO A 32 -18.16 -2.84 15.13
CA PRO A 32 -19.23 -1.92 15.47
C PRO A 32 -19.69 -2.10 16.91
N SER A 33 -19.90 -0.98 17.62
CA SER A 33 -20.46 -0.99 18.98
C SER A 33 -21.94 -1.38 18.98
N ASP A 34 -22.64 -1.05 17.89
CA ASP A 34 -24.03 -1.42 17.66
C ASP A 34 -24.10 -2.83 17.05
N PRO A 35 -24.76 -3.81 17.70
CA PRO A 35 -24.89 -5.17 17.21
C PRO A 35 -25.76 -5.30 15.94
N PHE A 36 -26.50 -4.26 15.56
CA PHE A 36 -27.33 -4.26 14.35
C PHE A 36 -26.57 -3.80 13.10
N VAL A 37 -25.40 -3.17 13.25
CA VAL A 37 -24.57 -2.78 12.11
C VAL A 37 -24.02 -4.03 11.43
N THR A 38 -24.38 -4.17 10.17
CA THR A 38 -24.00 -5.30 9.33
C THR A 38 -22.60 -5.13 8.76
N ALA A 39 -22.00 -6.23 8.32
CA ALA A 39 -20.70 -6.18 7.66
C ALA A 39 -20.76 -5.42 6.31
N ASP A 40 -21.93 -5.33 5.66
CA ASP A 40 -22.13 -4.57 4.42
C ASP A 40 -22.10 -3.07 4.68
N GLU A 41 -22.79 -2.59 5.72
CA GLU A 41 -22.75 -1.18 6.13
C GLU A 41 -21.34 -0.73 6.52
N VAL A 42 -20.56 -1.59 7.17
CA VAL A 42 -19.14 -1.31 7.44
C VAL A 42 -18.33 -1.19 6.15
N ARG A 43 -18.56 -2.07 5.16
CA ARG A 43 -17.86 -2.02 3.87
C ARG A 43 -18.24 -0.80 3.04
N GLU A 44 -19.47 -0.33 3.14
CA GLU A 44 -19.95 0.87 2.44
C GLU A 44 -19.33 2.14 3.04
N ASN A 45 -19.28 2.24 4.37
CA ASN A 45 -18.68 3.38 5.08
C ASN A 45 -17.14 3.37 5.04
N GLU A 46 -16.52 2.19 5.05
CA GLU A 46 -15.06 2.01 5.02
C GLU A 46 -14.64 1.12 3.85
N PRO A 47 -14.68 1.64 2.60
CA PRO A 47 -14.43 0.84 1.42
C PRO A 47 -13.00 0.29 1.41
N LYS A 48 -12.88 -1.04 1.35
CA LYS A 48 -11.61 -1.75 1.32
C LYS A 48 -11.20 -2.11 -0.11
N TRP A 49 -9.90 -2.08 -0.37
CA TRP A 49 -9.29 -2.78 -1.51
C TRP A 49 -8.14 -3.64 -0.97
N MET A 50 -8.00 -4.86 -1.49
CA MET A 50 -6.91 -5.75 -1.10
C MET A 50 -6.27 -6.35 -2.34
N GLY A 51 -4.99 -6.08 -2.51
CA GLY A 51 -4.15 -6.69 -3.53
C GLY A 51 -3.26 -7.75 -2.91
N THR A 52 -2.94 -8.80 -3.67
CA THR A 52 -1.87 -9.73 -3.31
C THR A 52 -0.95 -9.95 -4.51
N THR A 53 0.36 -10.01 -4.26
CA THR A 53 1.34 -10.50 -5.23
C THR A 53 1.94 -11.81 -4.69
N PRO A 54 2.24 -12.80 -5.55
CA PRO A 54 2.98 -13.98 -5.13
C PRO A 54 4.32 -13.55 -4.51
N TYR A 55 4.63 -14.08 -3.32
CA TYR A 55 5.91 -13.82 -2.69
C TYR A 55 7.03 -14.50 -3.51
N PRO A 56 8.16 -13.81 -3.77
CA PRO A 56 9.26 -14.38 -4.55
C PRO A 56 10.02 -15.44 -3.74
N TYR A 57 10.62 -16.41 -4.43
CA TYR A 57 11.60 -17.29 -3.80
C TYR A 57 12.88 -16.52 -3.45
N MET A 58 13.46 -16.84 -2.30
CA MET A 58 14.61 -16.12 -1.73
C MET A 58 15.97 -16.67 -2.18
N ASN A 59 16.02 -17.38 -3.32
CA ASN A 59 17.23 -18.04 -3.84
C ASN A 59 18.08 -17.11 -4.74
N GLY A 60 17.89 -15.79 -4.65
CA GLY A 60 18.66 -14.79 -5.38
C GLY A 60 18.13 -13.37 -5.16
N SER A 61 18.77 -12.40 -5.81
CA SER A 61 18.32 -11.01 -5.80
C SER A 61 17.10 -10.82 -6.70
N LEU A 62 16.19 -9.93 -6.29
CA LEU A 62 15.05 -9.55 -7.10
C LEU A 62 15.52 -8.84 -8.38
N HIS A 63 15.39 -9.49 -9.53
CA HIS A 63 15.64 -8.87 -10.84
C HIS A 63 14.46 -8.00 -11.29
N VAL A 64 14.65 -7.22 -12.36
CA VAL A 64 13.68 -6.25 -12.91
C VAL A 64 12.32 -6.87 -13.28
N GLY A 65 12.27 -8.18 -13.52
CA GLY A 65 11.01 -8.91 -13.78
C GLY A 65 10.11 -8.96 -12.55
N HIS A 66 10.67 -9.12 -11.35
CA HIS A 66 9.91 -9.01 -10.10
C HIS A 66 9.35 -7.59 -9.94
N ALA A 67 10.16 -6.56 -10.17
CA ALA A 67 9.72 -5.18 -10.13
C ALA A 67 8.59 -4.90 -11.13
N PHE A 68 8.67 -5.44 -12.34
CA PHE A 68 7.60 -5.33 -13.34
C PHE A 68 6.28 -5.96 -12.85
N THR A 69 6.32 -7.17 -12.30
CA THR A 69 5.12 -7.83 -11.75
C THR A 69 4.54 -7.06 -10.55
N ILE A 70 5.39 -6.67 -9.59
CA ILE A 70 4.99 -5.91 -8.39
C ILE A 70 4.42 -4.53 -8.76
N SER A 71 4.90 -3.90 -9.84
CA SER A 71 4.41 -2.57 -10.26
C SER A 71 2.89 -2.54 -10.51
N LYS A 72 2.30 -3.65 -10.95
CA LYS A 72 0.86 -3.73 -11.26
C LYS A 72 0.00 -3.55 -10.03
N ILE A 73 0.40 -4.19 -8.94
CA ILE A 73 -0.29 -4.07 -7.66
C ILE A 73 0.02 -2.73 -7.02
N GLU A 74 1.29 -2.30 -7.01
CA GLU A 74 1.73 -1.04 -6.41
C GLU A 74 0.97 0.18 -6.96
N PHE A 75 0.84 0.27 -8.28
CA PHE A 75 0.12 1.37 -8.92
C PHE A 75 -1.39 1.33 -8.65
N ASN A 76 -1.98 0.13 -8.57
CA ASN A 76 -3.39 0.00 -8.24
C ASN A 76 -3.64 0.37 -6.76
N THR A 77 -2.78 -0.06 -5.84
CA THR A 77 -2.84 0.35 -4.42
C THR A 77 -2.84 1.88 -4.30
N GLY A 78 -1.91 2.56 -4.97
CA GLY A 78 -1.86 4.03 -5.00
C GLY A 78 -3.13 4.67 -5.55
N TYR A 79 -3.66 4.13 -6.66
CA TYR A 79 -4.91 4.60 -7.26
C TYR A 79 -6.12 4.42 -6.32
N GLN A 80 -6.27 3.26 -5.70
CA GLN A 80 -7.41 2.97 -4.81
C GLN A 80 -7.36 3.83 -3.54
N ARG A 81 -6.16 4.14 -3.02
CA ARG A 81 -6.00 5.12 -1.92
C ARG A 81 -6.47 6.51 -2.32
N MET A 82 -6.17 6.97 -3.54
CA MET A 82 -6.67 8.25 -4.04
C MET A 82 -8.19 8.28 -4.21
N LEU A 83 -8.83 7.13 -4.44
CA LEU A 83 -10.28 6.99 -4.42
C LEU A 83 -10.88 6.92 -3.00
N GLY A 84 -10.08 7.11 -1.96
CA GLY A 84 -10.53 7.07 -0.56
C GLY A 84 -10.68 5.66 0.03
N LYS A 85 -10.23 4.62 -0.69
CA LYS A 85 -10.30 3.25 -0.17
C LYS A 85 -9.16 2.95 0.79
N ARG A 86 -9.46 2.13 1.80
CA ARG A 86 -8.47 1.45 2.65
C ARG A 86 -7.79 0.35 1.83
N ALA A 87 -6.64 0.66 1.23
CA ALA A 87 -5.91 -0.27 0.37
C ALA A 87 -4.83 -1.04 1.16
N LEU A 88 -4.90 -2.37 1.09
CA LEU A 88 -3.95 -3.33 1.67
C LEU A 88 -3.23 -4.10 0.56
#